data_AF-A0A7W7QYF4-F1
#
_entry.id   AF-A0A7W7QYF4-F1
#
_cell.length_a   1.000
_cell.length_b   1.000
_cell.length_c   1.000
_cell.angle_alpha   90.00
_cell.angle_beta   90.00
_cell.angle_gamma   90.00
#
_symmetry.space_group_name_H-M   'P 1'
#
loop_
_entity.id
_entity.type
_entity.pdbx_description
1 polymer ?
#
loop_
_entity_poly.entity_id
_entity_poly.type
_entity_poly.pdbx_seq_one_letter_code
_entity_poly.pdbx_strand_id
1 'polypeptide(L)' 'MSADELTPPEAARWAVRGGLPLPVDRHDAVAATANHIHSVVALLRELDFGDTPPAFAYHAGEERHHAAV' A
#
# COMPACT_ATOMS: atom_id res chain seq x y z
N MET A 1 13.83 3.42 5.68
CA MET A 1 14.14 3.17 4.26
C MET A 1 13.22 4.06 3.45
N SER A 2 13.77 5.09 2.81
CA SER A 2 13.08 5.73 1.68
C SER A 2 12.73 4.60 0.71
N ALA A 3 11.45 4.49 0.33
CA ALA A 3 11.09 3.49 -0.66
C ALA A 3 11.84 3.85 -1.93
N ASP A 4 12.85 3.06 -2.31
CA ASP A 4 13.42 3.18 -3.64
C ASP A 4 12.25 3.12 -4.63
N GLU A 5 12.18 4.11 -5.52
CA GLU A 5 11.13 4.17 -6.52
C GLU A 5 11.13 2.87 -7.32
N LEU A 6 9.96 2.22 -7.40
CA LEU A 6 9.78 1.04 -8.22
C LEU A 6 10.09 1.39 -9.67
N THR A 7 11.03 0.67 -10.25
CA THR A 7 11.33 0.78 -11.68
C THR A 7 10.25 0.05 -12.51
N PRO A 8 10.05 0.42 -13.79
CA PRO A 8 9.11 -0.26 -14.68
C PRO A 8 9.30 -1.80 -14.77
N PRO A 9 10.53 -2.34 -14.88
CA PRO A 9 10.75 -3.79 -14.88
C PRO A 9 10.38 -4.46 -13.55
N GLU A 10 10.59 -3.79 -12.42
CA GLU A 10 10.23 -4.31 -11.11
C GLU A 10 8.71 -4.34 -10.93
N ALA A 11 8.01 -3.28 -11.34
CA ALA A 11 6.55 -3.22 -11.34
C ALA A 11 5.96 -4.38 -12.17
N ALA A 12 6.52 -4.64 -13.36
CA ALA A 12 6.12 -5.78 -14.19
C ALA A 12 6.35 -7.13 -13.49
N ARG A 13 7.49 -7.31 -12.82
CA ARG A 13 7.80 -8.53 -12.04
C ARG A 13 6.80 -8.75 -10.90
N TRP A 14 6.44 -7.69 -10.19
CA TRP A 14 5.44 -7.76 -9.12
C TRP A 14 4.04 -8.06 -9.65
N ALA A 15 3.66 -7.48 -10.79
CA ALA A 15 2.38 -7.75 -11.43
C ALA A 15 2.26 -9.23 -11.87
N VAL A 16 3.33 -9.81 -12.43
CA VAL A 16 3.39 -11.24 -12.73
C VAL A 16 3.25 -12.10 -11.47
N ARG A 17 3.90 -11.72 -10.37
CA ARG A 17 3.73 -12.40 -9.07
C ARG A 17 2.29 -12.33 -8.57
N GLY A 18 1.57 -11.25 -8.86
CA GLY A 18 0.14 -11.09 -8.58
C GLY A 18 -0.80 -11.79 -9.56
N GLY A 19 -0.27 -12.52 -10.55
CA GLY A 19 -1.08 -13.20 -11.57
C GLY A 19 -1.63 -12.28 -12.66
N LEU A 20 -1.10 -11.06 -12.78
CA LEU A 20 -1.49 -10.07 -13.78
C LEU A 20 -0.28 -9.65 -14.65
N PRO A 21 0.13 -10.47 -15.65
CA PRO A 21 1.19 -10.08 -16.56
C PRO A 21 0.83 -8.80 -17.32
N LEU A 22 1.76 -7.83 -17.34
CA LEU A 22 1.55 -6.53 -17.98
C LEU A 22 2.18 -6.48 -19.37
N PRO A 23 1.44 -5.99 -20.39
CA PRO A 23 2.03 -5.55 -21.65
C PRO A 23 3.14 -4.51 -21.44
N VAL A 24 4.19 -4.52 -22.28
CA VAL A 24 5.38 -3.66 -22.11
C VAL A 24 5.03 -2.18 -22.12
N ASP A 25 4.06 -1.77 -22.95
CA ASP A 25 3.55 -0.40 -23.03
C ASP A 25 2.88 0.09 -21.73
N ARG A 26 2.58 -0.82 -20.79
CA ARG A 26 1.97 -0.49 -19.49
C ARG A 26 2.97 -0.40 -18.35
N HIS A 27 4.23 -0.81 -18.54
CA HIS A 27 5.20 -0.90 -17.43
C HIS A 27 5.45 0.46 -16.78
N ASP A 28 5.67 1.50 -17.59
CA ASP A 28 5.95 2.86 -17.09
C ASP A 28 4.76 3.44 -16.31
N ALA A 29 3.56 3.36 -16.88
CA ALA A 29 2.35 3.90 -16.27
C ALA A 29 2.00 3.19 -14.94
N VAL A 30 2.22 1.88 -14.87
CA VAL A 30 1.96 1.11 -13.65
C VAL A 30 3.02 1.41 -12.59
N ALA A 31 4.30 1.53 -12.95
CA ALA A 31 5.34 1.92 -12.00
C ALA A 31 5.08 3.31 -11.39
N ALA A 32 4.75 4.30 -12.22
CA ALA A 32 4.40 5.65 -11.74
C ALA A 32 3.20 5.63 -10.78
N THR A 33 2.17 4.86 -11.11
CA THR A 33 0.98 4.71 -10.26
C THR A 33 1.30 4.01 -8.94
N ALA A 34 2.09 2.94 -8.98
CA ALA A 34 2.52 2.23 -7.78
C ALA A 34 3.36 3.14 -6.88
N ASN A 35 4.29 3.91 -7.44
CA ASN A 35 5.10 4.88 -6.68
C ASN A 35 4.24 5.97 -6.03
N HIS A 36 3.21 6.46 -6.72
CA HIS A 36 2.25 7.40 -6.13
C HIS A 36 1.46 6.78 -4.96
N ILE A 37 0.98 5.55 -5.10
CA ILE A 37 0.32 4.84 -3.99
C ILE A 37 1.29 4.65 -2.82
N HIS A 38 2.54 4.25 -3.10
CA HIS A 38 3.57 4.08 -2.09
C HIS A 38 3.87 5.38 -1.34
N SER A 39 3.89 6.54 -2.01
CA SER A 39 4.12 7.81 -1.33
C SER A 39 2.98 8.18 -0.37
N VAL A 40 1.73 7.93 -0.77
CA VAL A 40 0.55 8.13 0.11
C VAL A 40 0.56 7.16 1.29
N VAL A 41 0.78 5.86 1.03
CA VAL A 41 0.81 4.83 2.08
C VAL A 41 2.01 5.00 3.02
N ALA A 42 3.12 5.56 2.54
CA ALA A 42 4.28 5.84 3.38
C ALA A 42 3.94 6.80 4.54
N LEU A 43 2.98 7.71 4.37
CA LEU A 43 2.51 8.60 5.44
C LEU A 43 1.91 7.82 6.62
N LEU A 44 1.29 6.66 6.36
CA LEU A 44 0.75 5.83 7.44
C LEU A 44 1.84 5.25 8.36
N ARG A 45 3.10 5.21 7.90
CA ARG A 45 4.23 4.76 8.72
C ARG A 45 4.68 5.80 9.74
N GLU A 46 4.24 7.05 9.58
CA GLU A 46 4.50 8.13 10.53
C GLU A 46 3.53 8.06 11.73
N LEU A 47 2.46 7.28 11.61
CA LEU A 47 1.52 7.07 12.71
C LEU A 47 2.19 6.26 13.83
N ASP A 48 2.12 6.80 15.04
CA ASP A 48 2.51 6.07 16.25
C ASP A 48 1.35 5.17 16.69
N PHE A 49 1.56 3.86 16.61
CA PHE A 49 0.58 2.87 17.05
C PHE A 49 0.67 2.57 18.55
N GLY A 50 1.69 3.08 19.26
CA GLY A 50 1.94 2.78 20.67
C GLY A 50 1.95 1.27 20.94
N ASP A 51 1.23 0.84 21.97
CA ASP A 51 1.05 -0.58 22.31
C ASP A 51 -0.12 -1.25 21.57
N THR A 52 -0.71 -0.59 20.57
CA THR A 52 -1.88 -1.13 19.84
C THR A 52 -1.44 -2.32 18.99
N PRO A 53 -1.92 -3.55 19.27
CA PRO A 53 -1.56 -4.71 18.47
C PRO A 53 -2.25 -4.64 17.10
N PRO A 54 -1.70 -5.31 16.06
CA PRO A 54 -2.41 -5.49 14.80
C PRO A 54 -3.78 -6.11 15.04
N ALA A 55 -4.81 -5.53 14.44
CA ALA A 55 -6.16 -6.08 14.56
C ALA A 55 -6.21 -7.50 13.99
N PHE A 56 -6.70 -8.46 14.80
CA PHE A 56 -6.84 -9.85 14.36
C PHE A 56 -7.88 -10.01 13.25
N ALA A 57 -8.90 -9.15 13.23
CA ALA A 57 -9.89 -9.05 12.16
C ALA A 57 -10.33 -7.58 12.02
N TYR A 58 -10.48 -7.12 10.77
CA TYR A 58 -11.08 -5.83 10.46
C TYR A 58 -12.53 -6.04 10.01
N HIS A 59 -13.48 -5.58 10.81
CA HIS A 59 -14.91 -5.64 10.49
C HIS A 59 -15.37 -4.25 10.03
N ALA A 60 -15.42 -4.05 8.71
CA ALA A 60 -15.93 -2.81 8.13
C ALA A 60 -17.41 -2.63 8.50
N GLY A 61 -17.71 -1.72 9.42
CA GLY A 61 -19.08 -1.38 9.84
C GLY A 61 -19.34 -1.34 11.36
N GLU A 62 -18.44 -1.84 12.20
CA GLU A 62 -18.55 -1.66 13.67
C GLU A 62 -17.77 -0.41 14.11
N GLU A 63 -18.28 0.77 13.77
CA GLU A 63 -17.84 2.00 14.42
C GLU A 63 -18.43 2.05 15.84
N ARG A 64 -17.73 1.47 16.82
CA ARG A 64 -18.10 1.65 18.23
C ARG A 64 -17.65 3.05 18.63
N HIS A 65 -18.58 4.01 18.58
CA HIS A 65 -18.44 5.30 19.23
C HIS A 65 -18.24 5.07 20.74
N HIS A 66 -17.00 4.89 21.18
CA HIS A 66 -16.65 5.16 22.57
C HIS A 66 -16.48 6.68 22.72
N ALA A 67 -17.62 7.38 22.71
CA ALA A 67 -17.72 8.69 23.32
C ALA A 67 -17.74 8.46 24.84
N ALA A 68 -16.57 8.57 25.48
CA ALA A 68 -16.53 8.78 26.93
C ALA A 68 -16.86 10.25 27.19
N VAL A 69 -17.99 10.48 27.84
CA VAL A 69 -18.45 11.77 28.37
C VAL A 69 -17.85 11.97 29.76
#